data_AF-A0A750SHE7-F1
#
_entry.id   AF-A0A750SHE7-F1
#
_cell.length_a   1.000
_cell.length_b   1.000
_cell.length_c   1.000
_cell.angle_alpha   90.00
_cell.angle_beta   90.00
_cell.angle_gamma   90.00
#
_symmetry.space_group_name_H-M   'P 1'
#
loop_
_entity.id
_entity.type
_entity.pdbx_description
1 polymer ?
#
loop_
_entity_poly.entity_id
_entity_poly.type
_entity_poly.pdbx_seq_one_letter_code
_entity_poly.pdbx_strand_id
1 'polypeptide(L)'
;MNLPGVNTTGNQNTTGNAATATKLATARNINGVKFDGSVDISIPTITSRGRVTALTGTTQGAATGLQMYEAYNNGYPSAYGNVLHLKGATAVGEGELFIGWSGTSGAHAPVHVRSRRDTDTASWSEWAQVYTSKDSIPGVNTTGNQNTTGNAASATKLQTARTIGGVSFNGTANIDLPGVNKTGNQSTTGNAATATKLQTARTINGVSFDGTANISLSPANIGCPASPTGWLETGDNGASITTEQLVTLLRDNGAFNAKVWIARCAWAYAISASIPDSETGCGIIPLAGAVIEVFNNSSSTSYFTIRITTATTTSVSGALTNAEFIYVSNGTSYSPGWRRAYNTKNKPTAADVGALPLSGGALTGGLTA
;
A
#
# COMPACT_ATOMS: atom_id res chain seq x y z
N MET A 1 44.36 88.79 77.49
CA MET A 1 45.81 88.55 77.34
C MET A 1 46.17 88.82 75.88
N ASN A 2 47.02 89.81 75.62
CA ASN A 2 47.54 90.08 74.27
C ASN A 2 48.70 89.11 73.98
N LEU A 3 48.54 88.29 72.95
CA LEU A 3 49.55 87.38 72.42
C LEU A 3 50.05 87.95 71.09
N PRO A 4 51.26 88.57 71.08
CA PRO A 4 51.83 89.18 69.88
C PRO A 4 51.93 88.17 68.75
N GLY A 5 51.42 88.50 67.57
CA GLY A 5 51.33 87.66 66.37
C GLY A 5 50.27 86.56 66.41
N VAL A 6 49.37 86.54 67.41
CA VAL A 6 48.15 85.71 67.43
C VAL A 6 46.89 86.59 67.40
N ASN A 7 46.74 87.52 68.36
CA ASN A 7 45.57 88.40 68.48
C ASN A 7 45.92 89.89 68.62
N THR A 8 47.20 90.24 68.52
CA THR A 8 47.72 91.61 68.40
C THR A 8 48.96 91.63 67.51
N THR A 9 49.23 92.75 66.84
CA THR A 9 50.37 92.86 65.90
C THR A 9 51.71 92.66 66.62
N GLY A 10 52.49 91.67 66.19
CA GLY A 10 53.83 91.36 66.72
C GLY A 10 54.48 90.19 65.99
N ASN A 11 55.82 90.06 66.07
CA ASN A 11 56.58 89.00 65.40
C ASN A 11 56.54 87.70 66.22
N GLN A 12 55.81 86.68 65.73
CA GLN A 12 55.98 85.30 66.20
C GLN A 12 57.04 84.60 65.35
N ASN A 13 57.93 83.84 66.00
CA ASN A 13 58.79 82.90 65.30
C ASN A 13 57.95 81.70 64.84
N THR A 14 57.29 81.83 63.69
CA THR A 14 56.49 80.77 63.05
C THR A 14 57.35 79.83 62.20
N THR A 15 58.60 79.57 62.60
CA THR A 15 59.52 78.66 61.87
C THR A 15 58.99 77.24 61.72
N GLY A 16 57.93 76.87 62.43
CA GLY A 16 57.14 75.67 62.14
C GLY A 16 55.92 75.99 61.26
N ASN A 17 56.11 76.07 59.93
CA ASN A 17 55.21 75.73 58.81
C ASN A 17 53.67 75.93 58.90
N ALA A 18 53.11 76.70 59.84
CA ALA A 18 51.70 76.53 60.21
C ALA A 18 50.71 77.33 59.35
N ALA A 19 51.09 78.48 58.80
CA ALA A 19 50.10 79.40 58.18
C ALA A 19 50.03 79.33 56.64
N THR A 20 51.03 78.78 55.94
CA THR A 20 51.10 78.81 54.46
C THR A 20 51.70 77.55 53.82
N ALA A 21 51.78 76.42 54.54
CA ALA A 21 52.42 75.22 54.00
C ALA A 21 51.59 74.60 52.86
N THR A 22 51.98 74.90 51.62
CA THR A 22 51.40 74.33 50.39
C THR A 22 52.17 73.12 49.87
N LYS A 23 53.31 72.76 50.50
CA LYS A 23 54.05 71.53 50.19
C LYS A 23 54.93 71.02 51.34
N LEU A 24 55.26 69.73 51.33
CA LEU A 24 56.25 69.04 52.15
C LEU A 24 57.66 69.52 51.78
N ALA A 25 58.47 69.86 52.78
CA ALA A 25 59.87 70.26 52.58
C ALA A 25 60.72 69.14 51.95
N THR A 26 60.39 67.88 52.23
CA THR A 26 60.97 66.71 51.57
C THR A 26 59.84 65.82 51.09
N ALA A 27 59.66 65.78 49.76
CA ALA A 27 58.68 64.91 49.13
C ALA A 27 58.88 63.46 49.59
N ARG A 28 57.77 62.76 49.82
CA ARG A 28 57.76 61.34 50.18
C ARG A 28 57.25 60.52 49.00
N ASN A 29 57.76 59.31 48.83
CA ASN A 29 57.16 58.38 47.88
C ASN A 29 55.96 57.70 48.55
N ILE A 30 54.78 57.84 47.96
CA ILE A 30 53.57 57.10 48.33
C ILE A 30 53.30 56.11 47.19
N ASN A 31 53.44 54.82 47.45
CA ASN A 31 53.33 53.75 46.44
C ASN A 31 54.17 54.02 45.17
N GLY A 32 55.39 54.54 45.34
CA GLY A 32 56.31 54.85 44.24
C GLY A 32 56.09 56.20 43.56
N VAL A 33 55.01 56.93 43.87
CA VAL A 33 54.75 58.28 43.34
C VAL A 33 55.29 59.32 44.33
N LYS A 34 56.17 60.20 43.85
CA LYS A 34 56.72 61.29 44.65
C LYS A 34 55.63 62.32 44.93
N PHE A 35 55.35 62.56 46.20
CA PHE A 35 54.32 63.49 46.66
C PHE A 35 54.91 64.53 47.60
N ASP A 36 54.68 65.79 47.27
CA ASP A 36 55.00 66.91 48.14
C ASP A 36 53.76 67.72 48.55
N GLY A 37 52.54 67.34 48.19
CA GLY A 37 51.34 68.09 48.59
C GLY A 37 51.07 69.38 47.82
N SER A 38 51.90 69.73 46.83
CA SER A 38 51.65 70.91 45.97
C SER A 38 50.49 70.72 44.97
N VAL A 39 50.14 69.47 44.69
CA VAL A 39 49.04 69.04 43.83
C VAL A 39 48.43 67.74 44.38
N ASP A 40 47.23 67.39 43.91
CA ASP A 40 46.64 66.08 44.18
C ASP A 40 47.56 64.94 43.70
N ILE A 41 47.63 63.87 44.50
CA ILE A 41 48.38 62.68 44.13
C ILE A 41 47.49 61.71 43.35
N SER A 42 47.98 61.26 42.19
CA SER A 42 47.40 60.12 41.46
C SER A 42 48.24 58.89 41.73
N ILE A 43 47.63 57.87 42.33
CA ILE A 43 48.27 56.56 42.57
C ILE A 43 47.55 55.56 41.66
N PRO A 44 48.16 55.14 40.54
CA PRO A 44 47.56 54.10 39.72
C PRO A 44 47.63 52.77 40.49
N THR A 45 46.46 52.18 40.78
CA THR A 45 46.33 51.01 41.65
C THR A 45 46.57 49.68 40.92
N ILE A 46 46.45 49.67 39.59
CA ILE A 46 46.76 48.53 38.72
C ILE A 46 47.53 49.06 37.51
N THR A 47 48.86 49.00 37.58
CA THR A 47 49.75 49.34 36.45
C THR A 47 50.25 48.08 35.77
N SER A 48 50.41 48.13 34.43
CA SER A 48 51.13 47.08 33.71
C SER A 48 52.54 46.92 34.30
N ARG A 49 52.95 45.68 34.56
CA ARG A 49 54.32 45.31 34.93
C ARG A 49 55.15 44.88 33.73
N GLY A 50 54.67 45.16 32.52
CA GLY A 50 55.30 44.79 31.27
C GLY A 50 55.08 43.33 30.89
N ARG A 51 55.89 42.86 29.95
CA ARG A 51 55.78 41.52 29.34
C ARG A 51 56.35 40.45 30.27
N VAL A 52 55.54 39.44 30.58
CA VAL A 52 55.94 38.32 31.46
C VAL A 52 55.57 36.99 30.82
N THR A 53 56.52 36.07 30.70
CA THR A 53 56.27 34.72 30.17
C THR A 53 55.23 33.98 31.00
N ALA A 54 54.28 33.31 30.34
CA ALA A 54 53.25 32.53 30.98
C ALA A 54 53.88 31.47 31.90
N LEU A 55 53.44 31.46 33.15
CA LEU A 55 53.88 30.48 34.14
C LEU A 55 53.46 29.07 33.73
N THR A 56 54.32 28.09 33.97
CA THR A 56 54.09 26.67 33.66
C THR A 56 54.44 25.79 34.85
N GLY A 57 53.96 24.54 34.83
CA GLY A 57 54.20 23.59 35.92
C GLY A 57 53.76 24.16 37.26
N THR A 58 54.65 24.13 38.24
CA THR A 58 54.41 24.64 39.61
C THR A 58 54.92 26.07 39.84
N THR A 59 55.49 26.73 38.82
CA THR A 59 56.08 28.06 38.96
C THR A 59 55.03 29.11 39.32
N GLN A 60 55.38 29.98 40.25
CA GLN A 60 54.51 30.95 40.87
C GLN A 60 54.81 32.40 40.46
N GLY A 61 53.81 33.27 40.54
CA GLY A 61 53.98 34.71 40.40
C GLY A 61 54.90 35.30 41.47
N ALA A 62 55.73 36.28 41.08
CA ALA A 62 56.78 36.83 41.95
C ALA A 62 56.29 37.71 43.10
N ALA A 63 55.06 38.25 43.03
CA ALA A 63 54.51 39.10 44.08
C ALA A 63 53.05 38.74 44.37
N THR A 64 52.57 39.12 45.55
CA THR A 64 51.21 38.87 46.02
C THR A 64 50.26 39.98 45.57
N GLY A 65 48.95 39.73 45.65
CA GLY A 65 47.91 40.68 45.27
C GLY A 65 47.53 40.62 43.79
N LEU A 66 46.95 41.71 43.30
CA LEU A 66 46.48 41.86 41.92
C LEU A 66 47.56 42.52 41.06
N GLN A 67 47.88 41.88 39.94
CA GLN A 67 48.92 42.32 39.02
C GLN A 67 48.41 42.31 37.59
N MET A 68 48.88 43.24 36.79
CA MET A 68 48.61 43.28 35.35
C MET A 68 49.90 43.02 34.58
N TYR A 69 49.86 42.07 33.65
CA TYR A 69 50.95 41.75 32.74
C TYR A 69 50.53 41.89 31.28
N GLU A 70 51.53 41.97 30.39
CA GLU A 70 51.37 41.95 28.96
C GLU A 70 51.71 40.56 28.39
N ALA A 71 50.77 40.00 27.64
CA ALA A 71 51.02 38.85 26.78
C ALA A 71 51.56 39.37 25.44
N TYR A 72 52.73 38.89 25.05
CA TYR A 72 53.41 39.27 23.82
C TYR A 72 54.38 38.17 23.38
N ASN A 73 53.86 37.18 22.64
CA ASN A 73 54.57 36.00 22.15
C ASN A 73 55.38 35.27 23.22
N ASN A 74 54.75 35.08 24.38
CA ASN A 74 55.42 34.63 25.61
C ASN A 74 54.63 33.51 26.32
N GLY A 75 53.91 32.67 25.57
CA GLY A 75 53.35 31.40 26.05
C GLY A 75 51.90 31.43 26.58
N TYR A 76 51.18 32.55 26.47
CA TYR A 76 49.74 32.60 26.77
C TYR A 76 48.88 31.99 25.66
N PRO A 77 47.58 31.70 25.91
CA PRO A 77 46.67 31.09 24.92
C PRO A 77 46.56 31.85 23.60
N SER A 78 46.86 33.15 23.59
CA SER A 78 47.00 33.93 22.37
C SER A 78 48.28 34.76 22.41
N ALA A 79 48.80 35.06 21.22
CA ALA A 79 50.06 35.77 21.02
C ALA A 79 50.10 37.14 21.73
N TYR A 80 48.98 37.85 21.80
CA TYR A 80 48.91 39.21 22.34
C TYR A 80 47.70 39.38 23.24
N GLY A 81 47.85 40.15 24.32
CA GLY A 81 46.77 40.40 25.27
C GLY A 81 47.24 40.97 26.60
N ASN A 82 46.32 40.96 27.57
CA ASN A 82 46.59 41.37 28.94
C ASN A 82 46.22 40.24 29.90
N VAL A 83 46.95 40.16 31.01
CA VAL A 83 46.74 39.15 32.03
C VAL A 83 46.53 39.85 33.35
N LEU A 84 45.44 39.53 34.03
CA LEU A 84 45.27 39.83 35.44
C LEU A 84 45.67 38.59 36.23
N HIS A 85 46.75 38.72 37.00
CA HIS A 85 47.27 37.68 37.86
C HIS A 85 46.91 38.02 39.32
N LEU A 86 46.33 37.04 40.02
CA LEU A 86 45.91 37.15 41.40
C LEU A 86 46.67 36.13 42.23
N LYS A 87 47.41 36.58 43.23
CA LYS A 87 48.14 35.71 44.16
C LYS A 87 47.79 36.04 45.59
N GLY A 88 47.44 35.03 46.39
CA GLY A 88 47.19 35.21 47.82
C GLY A 88 48.44 35.67 48.58
N ALA A 89 48.24 36.45 49.65
CA ALA A 89 49.35 36.98 50.46
C ALA A 89 49.93 35.96 51.45
N THR A 90 49.07 35.08 51.98
CA THR A 90 49.43 34.03 52.96
C THR A 90 49.23 32.65 52.36
N ALA A 91 48.06 32.44 51.73
CA ALA A 91 47.78 31.33 50.84
C ALA A 91 48.51 31.54 49.50
N VAL A 92 49.31 30.58 49.07
CA VAL A 92 50.06 30.55 47.80
C VAL A 92 49.21 30.18 46.58
N GLY A 93 47.88 30.18 46.71
CA GLY A 93 46.94 29.96 45.60
C GLY A 93 46.96 31.12 44.60
N GLU A 94 46.84 30.79 43.31
CA GLU A 94 46.95 31.75 42.22
C GLU A 94 45.85 31.57 41.17
N GLY A 95 45.47 32.66 40.52
CA GLY A 95 44.49 32.68 39.44
C GLY A 95 44.89 33.66 38.36
N GLU A 96 44.59 33.33 37.11
CA GLU A 96 44.84 34.23 35.99
C GLU A 96 43.59 34.36 35.12
N LEU A 97 43.28 35.61 34.77
CA LEU A 97 42.35 35.97 33.72
C LEU A 97 43.15 36.56 32.57
N PHE A 98 43.13 35.88 31.44
CA PHE A 98 43.75 36.33 30.20
C PHE A 98 42.69 36.88 29.25
N ILE A 99 42.93 38.09 28.74
CA ILE A 99 42.11 38.72 27.71
C ILE A 99 43.02 38.91 26.50
N GLY A 100 42.81 38.09 25.47
CA GLY A 100 43.54 38.20 24.22
C GLY A 100 43.11 39.43 23.43
N TRP A 101 44.02 40.00 22.65
CA TRP A 101 43.63 40.99 21.64
C TRP A 101 43.16 40.26 20.39
N SER A 102 41.99 40.64 19.88
CA SER A 102 41.34 39.96 18.76
C SER A 102 42.06 40.12 17.40
N GLY A 103 43.12 40.93 17.35
CA GLY A 103 43.93 41.17 16.15
C GLY A 103 43.23 41.97 15.05
N THR A 104 41.92 42.17 15.13
CA THR A 104 41.09 42.93 14.19
C THR A 104 40.25 43.93 14.96
N SER A 105 40.19 45.18 14.51
CA SER A 105 39.41 46.24 15.16
C SER A 105 37.94 45.82 15.31
N GLY A 106 37.44 45.83 16.54
CA GLY A 106 36.05 45.46 16.87
C GLY A 106 35.73 43.95 16.89
N ALA A 107 36.70 43.07 16.62
CA ALA A 107 36.47 41.62 16.67
C ALA A 107 36.44 41.08 18.12
N HIS A 108 35.77 39.94 18.31
CA HIS A 108 35.65 39.26 19.60
C HIS A 108 37.02 38.80 20.12
N ALA A 109 37.34 39.19 21.36
CA ALA A 109 38.56 38.79 22.04
C ALA A 109 38.38 37.44 22.74
N PRO A 110 39.34 36.51 22.62
CA PRO A 110 39.29 35.28 23.40
C PRO A 110 39.61 35.57 24.86
N VAL A 111 38.79 35.05 25.77
CA VAL A 111 39.00 35.16 27.21
C VAL A 111 39.29 33.78 27.77
N HIS A 112 40.34 33.67 28.56
CA HIS A 112 40.71 32.42 29.20
C HIS A 112 40.93 32.62 30.69
N VAL A 113 40.61 31.60 31.46
CA VAL A 113 40.88 31.54 32.90
C VAL A 113 41.67 30.30 33.22
N ARG A 114 42.53 30.41 34.23
CA ARG A 114 43.18 29.27 34.86
C ARG A 114 43.42 29.54 36.32
N SER A 115 43.72 28.48 37.06
CA SER A 115 44.05 28.59 38.47
C SER A 115 45.13 27.60 38.86
N ARG A 116 45.74 27.86 40.01
CA ARG A 116 46.68 27.00 40.71
C ARG A 116 46.24 26.92 42.17
N ARG A 117 46.14 25.69 42.69
CA ARG A 117 45.76 25.44 44.09
C ARG A 117 46.79 26.05 45.05
N ASP A 118 46.35 26.38 46.25
CA ASP A 118 47.16 26.82 47.38
C ASP A 118 48.05 25.70 47.98
N THR A 119 49.00 25.18 47.20
CA THR A 119 50.12 24.34 47.66
C THR A 119 51.36 24.64 46.82
N ASP A 120 52.57 24.35 47.28
CA ASP A 120 53.84 24.54 46.53
C ASP A 120 54.02 23.54 45.37
N THR A 121 53.39 22.38 45.48
CA THR A 121 53.44 21.27 44.50
C THR A 121 52.32 21.32 43.45
N ALA A 122 51.34 22.22 43.57
CA ALA A 122 50.24 22.31 42.61
C ALA A 122 50.72 22.87 41.27
N SER A 123 50.37 22.17 40.19
CA SER A 123 50.51 22.69 38.84
C SER A 123 49.40 23.67 38.50
N TRP A 124 49.68 24.58 37.56
CA TRP A 124 48.63 25.35 36.89
C TRP A 124 47.64 24.42 36.17
N SER A 125 46.35 24.74 36.25
CA SER A 125 45.36 24.14 35.35
C SER A 125 45.68 24.53 33.91
N GLU A 126 45.21 23.72 32.97
CA GLU A 126 45.12 24.17 31.59
C GLU A 126 44.27 25.44 31.50
N TRP A 127 44.50 26.21 30.45
CA TRP A 127 43.69 27.38 30.15
C TRP A 127 42.30 26.94 29.69
N ALA A 128 41.27 27.37 30.41
CA ALA A 128 39.88 27.17 30.02
C ALA A 128 39.37 28.41 29.32
N GLN A 129 38.85 28.26 28.11
CA GLN A 129 38.20 29.36 27.40
C GLN A 129 36.84 29.67 28.05
N VAL A 130 36.57 30.95 28.27
CA VAL A 130 35.25 31.45 28.66
C VAL A 130 34.48 31.74 27.38
N TYR A 131 33.43 30.96 27.14
CA TYR A 131 32.56 31.19 26.00
C TYR A 131 31.52 32.27 26.29
N THR A 132 31.34 33.18 25.34
CA THR A 132 30.33 34.23 25.35
C THR A 132 29.33 34.00 24.22
N SER A 133 28.28 34.82 24.18
CA SER A 133 27.32 34.84 23.06
C SER A 133 27.95 35.19 21.70
N LYS A 134 29.20 35.65 21.66
CA LYS A 134 29.93 36.00 20.43
C LYS A 134 30.87 34.89 19.94
N ASP A 135 31.11 33.85 20.73
CA ASP A 135 31.89 32.70 20.28
C ASP A 135 31.07 31.81 19.34
N SER A 136 31.72 31.23 18.34
CA SER A 136 31.11 30.19 17.50
C SER A 136 31.29 28.83 18.15
N ILE A 137 30.25 28.31 18.78
CA ILE A 137 30.21 27.00 19.42
C ILE A 137 29.50 26.06 18.44
N PRO A 138 30.24 25.20 17.69
CA PRO A 138 29.69 24.42 16.58
C PRO A 138 28.57 23.52 17.09
N GLY A 139 27.32 23.73 16.67
CA GLY A 139 26.15 22.97 17.10
C GLY A 139 25.30 23.58 18.23
N VAL A 140 25.75 24.68 18.86
CA VAL A 140 24.89 25.53 19.73
C VAL A 140 24.44 26.77 18.96
N ASN A 141 25.39 27.59 18.46
CA ASN A 141 25.09 28.88 17.81
C ASN A 141 25.78 29.10 16.45
N THR A 142 26.53 28.10 15.96
CA THR A 142 27.12 28.07 14.60
C THR A 142 26.90 26.68 13.99
N THR A 143 26.71 26.59 12.66
CA THR A 143 26.58 25.30 11.96
C THR A 143 27.79 24.41 12.23
N GLY A 144 27.55 23.20 12.75
CA GLY A 144 28.57 22.21 13.07
C GLY A 144 27.93 20.93 13.59
N ASN A 145 28.68 19.83 13.55
CA ASN A 145 28.22 18.55 14.10
C ASN A 145 28.40 18.54 15.62
N GLN A 146 27.43 19.10 16.35
CA GLN A 146 27.20 18.64 17.71
C GLN A 146 26.39 17.38 17.67
N ASN A 147 26.66 16.52 18.65
CA ASN A 147 25.68 15.60 19.18
C ASN A 147 24.51 16.41 19.76
N THR A 148 23.66 16.93 18.87
CA THR A 148 22.43 17.62 19.20
C THR A 148 21.38 16.56 19.37
N THR A 149 20.74 16.56 20.51
CA THR A 149 19.52 15.80 20.80
C THR A 149 18.32 16.25 19.94
N GLY A 150 18.58 16.83 18.75
CA GLY A 150 17.65 17.44 17.81
C GLY A 150 17.10 16.50 16.74
N ASN A 151 16.95 15.21 17.04
CA ASN A 151 15.79 14.42 16.60
C ASN A 151 15.02 13.87 17.83
N ALA A 152 15.44 14.14 19.07
CA ALA A 152 15.00 13.39 20.25
C ALA A 152 13.55 13.66 20.66
N ALA A 153 13.02 14.88 20.46
CA ALA A 153 11.67 15.21 20.92
C ALA A 153 10.55 14.65 20.01
N SER A 154 10.81 14.44 18.71
CA SER A 154 9.86 13.84 17.77
C SER A 154 10.20 12.37 17.45
N ALA A 155 11.49 11.97 17.43
CA ALA A 155 11.89 10.57 17.32
C ALA A 155 11.56 9.73 18.56
N THR A 156 11.34 10.36 19.73
CA THR A 156 10.76 9.66 20.91
C THR A 156 9.42 8.99 20.59
N LYS A 157 8.66 9.49 19.61
CA LYS A 157 7.39 8.87 19.22
C LYS A 157 7.54 7.46 18.63
N LEU A 158 8.69 7.16 18.03
CA LEU A 158 9.07 5.83 17.53
C LEU A 158 10.07 5.11 18.45
N GLN A 159 10.46 5.72 19.58
CA GLN A 159 11.24 5.04 20.62
C GLN A 159 10.47 3.86 21.22
N THR A 160 9.14 4.00 21.35
CA THR A 160 8.24 2.84 21.42
C THR A 160 7.76 2.53 20.02
N ALA A 161 8.17 1.38 19.49
CA ALA A 161 7.82 0.95 18.15
C ALA A 161 6.29 0.91 17.97
N ARG A 162 5.84 1.28 16.76
CA ARG A 162 4.42 1.24 16.39
C ARG A 162 4.15 0.02 15.53
N THR A 163 2.99 -0.60 15.71
CA THR A 163 2.55 -1.70 14.86
C THR A 163 1.86 -1.12 13.62
N ILE A 164 2.43 -1.34 12.44
CA ILE A 164 1.89 -0.93 11.14
C ILE A 164 1.66 -2.20 10.32
N GLY A 165 0.40 -2.49 9.95
CA GLY A 165 0.08 -3.71 9.21
C GLY A 165 0.52 -5.01 9.92
N GLY A 166 0.56 -5.00 11.26
CA GLY A 166 1.05 -6.10 12.10
C GLY A 166 2.57 -6.12 12.34
N VAL A 167 3.35 -5.25 11.70
CA VAL A 167 4.82 -5.20 11.82
C VAL A 167 5.26 -4.08 12.75
N SER A 168 6.18 -4.39 13.66
CA SER A 168 6.78 -3.41 14.57
C SER A 168 7.73 -2.48 13.82
N PHE A 169 7.52 -1.17 13.93
CA PHE A 169 8.29 -0.14 13.24
C PHE A 169 8.76 0.94 14.21
N ASN A 170 10.07 1.13 14.29
CA ASN A 170 10.75 2.11 15.14
C ASN A 170 11.64 3.09 14.34
N GLY A 171 11.61 3.03 13.00
CA GLY A 171 12.35 3.93 12.12
C GLY A 171 13.85 3.65 11.97
N THR A 172 14.40 2.55 12.52
CA THR A 172 15.84 2.23 12.38
C THR A 172 16.18 1.56 11.05
N ALA A 173 15.19 1.04 10.32
CA ALA A 173 15.33 0.43 9.01
C ALA A 173 14.05 0.62 8.18
N ASN A 174 14.11 0.29 6.90
CA ASN A 174 12.91 0.18 6.05
C ASN A 174 11.95 -0.86 6.63
N ILE A 175 10.64 -0.65 6.41
CA ILE A 175 9.59 -1.59 6.83
C ILE A 175 9.27 -2.59 5.71
N ASP A 176 9.30 -3.88 6.06
CA ASP A 176 8.81 -4.96 5.20
C ASP A 176 7.38 -5.31 5.63
N LEU A 177 6.39 -5.06 4.76
CA LEU A 177 4.99 -5.37 5.00
C LEU A 177 4.59 -6.66 4.25
N PRO A 178 4.21 -7.74 4.98
CA PRO A 178 3.84 -9.05 4.40
C PRO A 178 2.65 -9.05 3.42
N GLY A 179 2.87 -8.84 2.13
CA GLY A 179 1.80 -8.71 1.13
C GLY A 179 1.88 -7.43 0.30
N VAL A 180 2.88 -6.58 0.58
CA VAL A 180 3.16 -5.34 -0.16
C VAL A 180 4.51 -5.42 -0.89
N ASN A 181 5.61 -5.27 -0.15
CA ASN A 181 6.99 -5.28 -0.69
C ASN A 181 7.74 -6.59 -0.35
N LYS A 182 7.09 -7.48 0.41
CA LYS A 182 7.52 -8.84 0.69
C LYS A 182 6.37 -9.79 0.45
N THR A 183 6.64 -10.98 -0.04
CA THR A 183 5.62 -12.03 -0.18
C THR A 183 4.92 -12.24 1.17
N GLY A 184 3.59 -12.13 1.19
CA GLY A 184 2.78 -12.32 2.39
C GLY A 184 1.30 -12.49 2.07
N ASN A 185 0.49 -12.83 3.08
CA ASN A 185 -0.91 -13.21 2.94
C ASN A 185 -1.88 -12.15 3.50
N GLN A 186 -1.46 -10.89 3.60
CA GLN A 186 -2.35 -9.81 4.04
C GLN A 186 -3.64 -9.84 3.23
N SER A 187 -4.77 -9.83 3.95
CA SER A 187 -6.07 -9.60 3.35
C SER A 187 -6.07 -8.17 2.82
N THR A 188 -5.84 -8.00 1.52
CA THR A 188 -6.13 -6.76 0.80
C THR A 188 -7.65 -6.58 0.65
N THR A 189 -8.42 -6.91 1.69
CA THR A 189 -9.89 -6.83 1.80
C THR A 189 -10.71 -7.28 0.58
N GLY A 190 -10.15 -8.07 -0.34
CA GLY A 190 -10.87 -8.56 -1.50
C GLY A 190 -10.09 -9.60 -2.30
N ASN A 191 -10.46 -10.88 -2.15
CA ASN A 191 -10.35 -12.02 -3.09
C ASN A 191 -9.10 -12.22 -3.98
N ALA A 192 -7.99 -11.51 -3.79
CA ALA A 192 -6.90 -11.45 -4.77
C ALA A 192 -6.19 -12.80 -5.01
N ALA A 193 -5.99 -13.60 -3.96
CA ALA A 193 -5.20 -14.83 -4.06
C ALA A 193 -5.94 -16.00 -4.74
N THR A 194 -7.27 -16.10 -4.57
CA THR A 194 -8.08 -17.18 -5.18
C THR A 194 -8.68 -16.79 -6.54
N ALA A 195 -8.71 -15.49 -6.87
CA ALA A 195 -9.15 -14.96 -8.17
C ALA A 195 -8.19 -15.27 -9.33
N THR A 196 -6.95 -15.70 -9.06
CA THR A 196 -5.99 -16.05 -10.12
C THR A 196 -6.43 -17.24 -10.97
N LYS A 197 -7.31 -18.12 -10.46
CA LYS A 197 -7.77 -19.30 -11.22
C LYS A 197 -8.62 -18.95 -12.45
N LEU A 198 -9.36 -17.85 -12.39
CA LEU A 198 -10.15 -17.31 -13.50
C LEU A 198 -9.46 -16.12 -14.19
N GLN A 199 -8.26 -15.71 -13.73
CA GLN A 199 -7.43 -14.73 -14.45
C GLN A 199 -7.14 -15.18 -15.88
N THR A 200 -6.98 -16.50 -16.09
CA THR A 200 -7.15 -17.11 -17.40
C THR A 200 -8.54 -17.71 -17.47
N ALA A 201 -9.39 -17.17 -18.35
CA ALA A 201 -10.76 -17.65 -18.54
C ALA A 201 -10.77 -19.18 -18.79
N ARG A 202 -11.78 -19.84 -18.23
CA ARG A 202 -12.04 -21.27 -18.46
C ARG A 202 -13.24 -21.41 -19.36
N THR A 203 -13.26 -22.45 -20.18
CA THR A 203 -14.45 -22.77 -20.95
C THR A 203 -15.32 -23.74 -20.16
N ILE A 204 -16.60 -23.43 -20.04
CA ILE A 204 -17.64 -24.34 -19.54
C ILE A 204 -18.52 -24.64 -20.74
N ASN A 205 -18.46 -25.88 -21.23
CA ASN A 205 -19.19 -26.31 -22.43
C ASN A 205 -18.96 -25.38 -23.64
N GLY A 206 -17.69 -25.00 -23.86
CA GLY A 206 -17.27 -24.10 -24.94
C GLY A 206 -17.54 -22.61 -24.69
N VAL A 207 -18.28 -22.24 -23.64
CA VAL A 207 -18.53 -20.84 -23.28
C VAL A 207 -17.45 -20.34 -22.33
N SER A 208 -16.79 -19.22 -22.67
CA SER A 208 -15.76 -18.61 -21.83
C SER A 208 -16.34 -18.05 -20.53
N PHE A 209 -15.67 -18.32 -19.41
CA PHE A 209 -16.04 -17.88 -18.07
C PHE A 209 -14.79 -17.47 -17.29
N ASP A 210 -14.76 -16.20 -16.88
CA ASP A 210 -13.68 -15.57 -16.10
C ASP A 210 -14.18 -15.02 -14.76
N GLY A 211 -15.44 -15.28 -14.40
CA GLY A 211 -16.03 -14.84 -13.14
C GLY A 211 -16.37 -13.35 -13.05
N THR A 212 -16.29 -12.60 -14.16
CA THR A 212 -16.67 -11.16 -14.20
C THR A 212 -18.18 -10.94 -14.33
N ALA A 213 -18.92 -11.95 -14.77
CA ALA A 213 -20.38 -11.94 -14.88
C ALA A 213 -20.96 -13.35 -14.66
N ASN A 214 -22.29 -13.45 -14.53
CA ASN A 214 -22.99 -14.75 -14.56
C ASN A 214 -22.76 -15.46 -15.90
N ILE A 215 -22.64 -16.78 -15.87
CA ILE A 215 -22.58 -17.59 -17.08
C ILE A 215 -24.00 -17.90 -17.59
N SER A 216 -24.18 -17.83 -18.91
CA SER A 216 -25.41 -18.25 -19.60
C SER A 216 -25.10 -19.44 -20.52
N LEU A 217 -25.84 -20.54 -20.37
CA LEU A 217 -25.69 -21.75 -21.18
C LEU A 217 -27.01 -22.00 -21.94
N SER A 218 -26.91 -22.29 -23.24
CA SER A 218 -28.04 -22.72 -24.07
C SER A 218 -28.22 -24.25 -24.03
N PRO A 219 -29.39 -24.76 -24.45
CA PRO A 219 -29.59 -26.19 -24.69
C PRO A 219 -28.48 -26.79 -25.57
N ALA A 220 -28.03 -26.10 -26.61
CA ALA A 220 -26.92 -26.54 -27.44
C ALA A 220 -25.59 -26.63 -26.66
N ASN A 221 -25.29 -25.67 -25.77
CA ASN A 221 -24.09 -25.74 -24.94
C ASN A 221 -24.09 -26.97 -24.03
N ILE A 222 -25.23 -27.39 -23.51
CA ILE A 222 -25.31 -28.58 -22.64
C ILE A 222 -25.60 -29.88 -23.41
N GLY A 223 -25.56 -29.86 -24.74
CA GLY A 223 -25.85 -31.03 -25.57
C GLY A 223 -27.30 -31.52 -25.42
N CYS A 224 -28.24 -30.60 -25.15
CA CYS A 224 -29.65 -30.92 -25.04
C CYS A 224 -30.13 -31.46 -26.40
N PRO A 225 -30.70 -32.67 -26.41
CA PRO A 225 -31.12 -33.34 -27.62
C PRO A 225 -32.46 -32.77 -28.13
N ALA A 226 -32.47 -31.54 -28.67
CA ALA A 226 -33.68 -30.90 -29.16
C ALA A 226 -33.47 -30.11 -30.45
N SER A 227 -34.57 -29.76 -31.12
CA SER A 227 -34.52 -28.88 -32.31
C SER A 227 -33.78 -27.58 -32.00
N PRO A 228 -32.84 -27.12 -32.86
CA PRO A 228 -32.15 -25.85 -32.67
C PRO A 228 -33.08 -24.65 -32.91
N THR A 229 -34.21 -24.88 -33.59
CA THR A 229 -35.31 -23.94 -33.81
C THR A 229 -36.44 -24.24 -32.81
N GLY A 230 -37.25 -23.24 -32.44
CA GLY A 230 -38.33 -23.41 -31.46
C GLY A 230 -39.33 -24.52 -31.82
N TRP A 231 -40.35 -24.19 -32.61
CA TRP A 231 -41.27 -25.20 -33.16
C TRP A 231 -40.66 -25.81 -34.44
N LEU A 232 -40.75 -27.13 -34.61
CA LEU A 232 -40.33 -27.78 -35.85
C LEU A 232 -41.40 -27.58 -36.94
N GLU A 233 -41.05 -26.87 -37.99
CA GLU A 233 -41.88 -26.73 -39.19
C GLU A 233 -41.65 -27.94 -40.10
N THR A 234 -42.73 -28.55 -40.59
CA THR A 234 -42.64 -29.86 -41.28
C THR A 234 -43.11 -29.83 -42.74
N GLY A 235 -43.68 -28.71 -43.20
CA GLY A 235 -44.14 -28.53 -44.58
C GLY A 235 -45.30 -27.55 -44.61
N ASP A 236 -46.23 -27.71 -45.55
CA ASP A 236 -47.29 -26.70 -45.79
C ASP A 236 -48.70 -27.29 -45.70
N ASN A 237 -49.56 -26.72 -44.84
CA ASN A 237 -51.00 -27.00 -44.73
C ASN A 237 -51.46 -28.46 -44.92
N GLY A 238 -50.80 -29.39 -44.23
CA GLY A 238 -51.11 -30.83 -44.26
C GLY A 238 -50.62 -31.57 -45.50
N ALA A 239 -49.84 -30.93 -46.38
CA ALA A 239 -49.27 -31.54 -47.58
C ALA A 239 -48.47 -32.81 -47.25
N SER A 240 -48.44 -33.74 -48.20
CA SER A 240 -47.73 -35.00 -48.05
C SER A 240 -46.23 -34.78 -47.93
N ILE A 241 -45.62 -35.34 -46.88
CA ILE A 241 -44.17 -35.51 -46.76
C ILE A 241 -43.85 -37.01 -46.78
N THR A 242 -42.90 -37.42 -47.61
CA THR A 242 -42.46 -38.83 -47.63
C THR A 242 -41.62 -39.15 -46.40
N THR A 243 -41.46 -40.44 -46.09
CA THR A 243 -40.60 -40.87 -44.98
C THR A 243 -39.16 -40.40 -45.17
N GLU A 244 -38.64 -40.44 -46.40
CA GLU A 244 -37.30 -39.98 -46.74
C GLU A 244 -37.13 -38.47 -46.58
N GLN A 245 -38.12 -37.68 -46.99
CA GLN A 245 -38.12 -36.23 -46.81
C GLN A 245 -38.16 -35.85 -45.33
N LEU A 246 -38.97 -36.55 -44.53
CA LEU A 246 -39.00 -36.34 -43.07
C LEU A 246 -37.63 -36.66 -42.44
N VAL A 247 -37.01 -37.79 -42.81
CA VAL A 247 -35.68 -38.15 -42.30
C VAL A 247 -34.64 -37.08 -42.67
N THR A 248 -34.73 -36.51 -43.86
CA THR A 248 -33.84 -35.40 -44.29
C THR A 248 -34.08 -34.15 -43.44
N LEU A 249 -35.34 -33.74 -43.25
CA LEU A 249 -35.70 -32.61 -42.37
C LEU A 249 -35.13 -32.79 -40.96
N LEU A 250 -35.29 -33.98 -40.38
CA LEU A 250 -34.79 -34.29 -39.04
C LEU A 250 -33.26 -34.25 -38.99
N ARG A 251 -32.57 -34.69 -40.05
CA ARG A 251 -31.11 -34.62 -40.17
C ARG A 251 -30.60 -33.20 -40.23
N ASP A 252 -31.25 -32.35 -41.00
CA ASP A 252 -30.87 -30.94 -41.13
C ASP A 252 -31.11 -30.17 -39.81
N ASN A 253 -32.04 -30.67 -38.97
CA ASN A 253 -32.26 -30.19 -37.60
C ASN A 253 -31.41 -30.90 -36.53
N GLY A 254 -30.41 -31.69 -36.95
CA GLY A 254 -29.42 -32.30 -36.07
C GLY A 254 -29.87 -33.56 -35.33
N ALA A 255 -31.03 -34.14 -35.65
CA ALA A 255 -31.59 -35.26 -34.90
C ALA A 255 -30.70 -36.52 -34.90
N PHE A 256 -29.88 -36.71 -35.92
CA PHE A 256 -28.97 -37.86 -36.04
C PHE A 256 -27.57 -37.61 -35.46
N ASN A 257 -27.28 -36.40 -34.98
CA ASN A 257 -26.01 -36.07 -34.32
C ASN A 257 -26.03 -36.39 -32.80
N ALA A 258 -27.19 -36.78 -32.27
CA ALA A 258 -27.39 -37.13 -30.87
C ALA A 258 -27.90 -38.57 -30.72
N LYS A 259 -27.78 -39.15 -29.52
CA LYS A 259 -28.28 -40.52 -29.25
C LYS A 259 -29.80 -40.57 -29.11
N VAL A 260 -30.34 -39.48 -28.57
CA VAL A 260 -31.76 -39.17 -28.46
C VAL A 260 -31.89 -37.76 -29.03
N TRP A 261 -33.02 -37.43 -29.64
CA TRP A 261 -33.39 -36.08 -30.06
C TRP A 261 -34.90 -35.93 -30.00
N ILE A 262 -35.39 -34.80 -29.53
CA ILE A 262 -36.82 -34.55 -29.32
C ILE A 262 -37.19 -33.19 -29.89
N ALA A 263 -38.24 -33.13 -30.68
CA ALA A 263 -38.83 -31.88 -31.09
C ALA A 263 -40.34 -31.89 -31.01
N ARG A 264 -40.89 -30.71 -30.78
CA ARG A 264 -42.31 -30.47 -30.90
C ARG A 264 -42.58 -29.76 -32.23
N CYS A 265 -43.39 -30.37 -33.06
CA CYS A 265 -43.82 -29.77 -34.32
C CYS A 265 -44.73 -28.57 -34.06
N ALA A 266 -44.70 -27.60 -34.98
CA ALA A 266 -45.53 -26.41 -34.92
C ALA A 266 -47.02 -26.76 -34.75
N TRP A 267 -47.73 -25.99 -33.93
CA TRP A 267 -49.18 -26.12 -33.79
C TRP A 267 -49.93 -25.60 -35.03
N ALA A 268 -49.34 -24.66 -35.76
CA ALA A 268 -49.95 -24.04 -36.92
C ALA A 268 -50.06 -25.03 -38.09
N TYR A 269 -51.29 -25.30 -38.52
CA TYR A 269 -51.56 -26.19 -39.65
C TYR A 269 -50.88 -25.73 -40.93
N ALA A 270 -50.85 -24.41 -41.17
CA ALA A 270 -50.29 -23.80 -42.38
C ALA A 270 -48.83 -24.18 -42.65
N ILE A 271 -48.06 -24.53 -41.62
CA ILE A 271 -46.63 -24.87 -41.68
C ILE A 271 -46.33 -26.31 -41.20
N SER A 272 -47.35 -27.18 -41.28
CA SER A 272 -47.24 -28.57 -40.87
C SER A 272 -47.62 -29.51 -41.99
N ALA A 273 -46.84 -30.57 -42.23
CA ALA A 273 -47.15 -31.61 -43.20
C ALA A 273 -47.92 -32.80 -42.59
N SER A 274 -48.24 -33.80 -43.41
CA SER A 274 -48.67 -35.12 -42.97
C SER A 274 -47.95 -36.23 -43.73
N ILE A 275 -47.69 -37.37 -43.08
CA ILE A 275 -47.15 -38.56 -43.73
C ILE A 275 -48.34 -39.38 -44.24
N PRO A 276 -48.50 -39.59 -45.56
CA PRO A 276 -49.67 -40.26 -46.12
C PRO A 276 -49.66 -41.76 -45.84
N ASP A 277 -50.83 -42.40 -45.87
CA ASP A 277 -50.96 -43.86 -45.65
C ASP A 277 -50.20 -44.69 -46.69
N SER A 278 -50.02 -44.16 -47.90
CA SER A 278 -49.19 -44.79 -48.94
C SER A 278 -47.72 -44.96 -48.55
N GLU A 279 -47.23 -44.18 -47.58
CA GLU A 279 -45.88 -44.26 -47.03
C GLU A 279 -45.83 -45.12 -45.76
N THR A 280 -46.88 -45.09 -44.94
CA THR A 280 -46.87 -45.72 -43.62
C THR A 280 -47.46 -47.12 -43.61
N GLY A 281 -48.48 -47.39 -44.45
CA GLY A 281 -49.27 -48.62 -44.43
C GLY A 281 -50.02 -48.87 -43.12
N CYS A 282 -50.05 -47.90 -42.22
CA CYS A 282 -50.68 -48.00 -40.89
C CYS A 282 -51.47 -46.75 -40.50
N GLY A 283 -51.81 -45.93 -41.48
CA GLY A 283 -52.63 -44.73 -41.42
C GLY A 283 -51.87 -43.42 -41.60
N ILE A 284 -52.61 -42.35 -41.90
CA ILE A 284 -52.05 -41.01 -42.13
C ILE A 284 -51.60 -40.40 -40.79
N ILE A 285 -50.36 -39.88 -40.75
CA ILE A 285 -49.75 -39.26 -39.56
C ILE A 285 -49.77 -37.74 -39.73
N PRO A 286 -50.62 -36.99 -38.99
CA PRO A 286 -50.59 -35.53 -39.01
C PRO A 286 -49.44 -35.02 -38.13
N LEU A 287 -48.61 -34.11 -38.66
CA LEU A 287 -47.45 -33.60 -37.92
C LEU A 287 -47.74 -32.32 -37.13
N ALA A 288 -48.86 -31.63 -37.39
CA ALA A 288 -49.23 -30.43 -36.64
C ALA A 288 -49.38 -30.74 -35.14
N GLY A 289 -48.59 -30.07 -34.30
CA GLY A 289 -48.56 -30.25 -32.86
C GLY A 289 -48.02 -31.60 -32.37
N ALA A 290 -47.49 -32.44 -33.26
CA ALA A 290 -46.93 -33.73 -32.91
C ALA A 290 -45.62 -33.57 -32.10
N VAL A 291 -45.25 -34.60 -31.35
CA VAL A 291 -43.91 -34.75 -30.77
C VAL A 291 -43.18 -35.81 -31.56
N ILE A 292 -41.97 -35.48 -32.02
CA ILE A 292 -41.07 -36.40 -32.70
C ILE A 292 -39.89 -36.70 -31.78
N GLU A 293 -39.63 -37.98 -31.54
CA GLU A 293 -38.46 -38.47 -30.84
C GLU A 293 -37.63 -39.32 -31.82
N VAL A 294 -36.33 -39.07 -31.86
CA VAL A 294 -35.38 -39.81 -32.70
C VAL A 294 -34.35 -40.46 -31.79
N PHE A 295 -34.25 -41.78 -31.85
CA PHE A 295 -33.23 -42.56 -31.17
C PHE A 295 -32.24 -43.05 -32.24
N ASN A 296 -30.99 -42.61 -32.17
CA ASN A 296 -29.99 -42.91 -33.19
C ASN A 296 -28.72 -43.49 -32.56
N ASN A 297 -28.08 -44.43 -33.25
CA ASN A 297 -26.69 -44.75 -32.97
C ASN A 297 -25.84 -43.64 -33.60
N SER A 298 -25.47 -42.61 -32.82
CA SER A 298 -24.90 -41.32 -33.26
C SER A 298 -23.65 -41.35 -34.17
N SER A 299 -23.19 -42.54 -34.56
CA SER A 299 -22.14 -42.79 -35.55
C SER A 299 -22.68 -43.14 -36.95
N SER A 300 -24.00 -43.20 -37.14
CA SER A 300 -24.65 -43.60 -38.41
C SER A 300 -25.92 -42.80 -38.66
N THR A 301 -26.26 -42.59 -39.93
CA THR A 301 -27.57 -42.04 -40.36
C THR A 301 -28.55 -43.14 -40.79
N SER A 302 -28.14 -44.41 -40.67
CA SER A 302 -28.88 -45.57 -41.17
C SER A 302 -29.55 -46.39 -40.07
N TYR A 303 -29.21 -46.15 -38.79
CA TYR A 303 -29.64 -46.99 -37.66
C TYR A 303 -30.39 -46.17 -36.62
N PHE A 304 -31.69 -46.05 -36.80
CA PHE A 304 -32.51 -45.16 -35.99
C PHE A 304 -33.94 -45.64 -35.78
N THR A 305 -34.56 -45.11 -34.74
CA THR A 305 -35.99 -45.22 -34.50
C THR A 305 -36.58 -43.82 -34.41
N ILE A 306 -37.64 -43.55 -35.16
CA ILE A 306 -38.45 -42.34 -35.03
C ILE A 306 -39.75 -42.74 -34.33
N ARG A 307 -40.10 -42.04 -33.25
CA ARG A 307 -41.43 -42.12 -32.64
C ARG A 307 -42.16 -40.80 -32.84
N ILE A 308 -43.41 -40.88 -33.26
CA ILE A 308 -44.27 -39.73 -33.45
C ILE A 308 -45.51 -39.91 -32.60
N THR A 309 -45.69 -39.02 -31.62
CA THR A 309 -46.95 -38.88 -30.88
C THR A 309 -47.76 -37.75 -31.49
N THR A 310 -48.89 -38.11 -32.10
CA THR A 310 -49.78 -37.15 -32.79
C THR A 310 -50.60 -36.33 -31.79
N ALA A 311 -50.97 -35.11 -32.20
CA ALA A 311 -51.80 -34.23 -31.40
C ALA A 311 -53.22 -34.79 -31.19
N THR A 312 -54.01 -34.11 -30.34
CA THR A 312 -55.40 -34.50 -30.03
C THR A 312 -56.39 -34.19 -31.14
N THR A 313 -56.02 -33.35 -32.12
CA THR A 313 -56.86 -32.87 -33.22
C THR A 313 -56.05 -32.67 -34.49
N THR A 314 -56.69 -32.73 -35.65
CA THR A 314 -56.04 -32.53 -36.97
C THR A 314 -57.01 -31.88 -37.96
N SER A 315 -56.46 -31.13 -38.93
CA SER A 315 -57.19 -30.66 -40.12
C SER A 315 -57.08 -31.62 -41.31
N VAL A 316 -56.21 -32.63 -41.23
CA VAL A 316 -55.96 -33.60 -42.30
C VAL A 316 -57.03 -34.70 -42.23
N SER A 317 -57.83 -34.83 -43.28
CA SER A 317 -58.90 -35.83 -43.36
C SER A 317 -58.35 -37.26 -43.28
N GLY A 318 -59.00 -38.11 -42.49
CA GLY A 318 -58.60 -39.51 -42.29
C GLY A 318 -57.32 -39.70 -41.45
N ALA A 319 -56.69 -38.62 -41.00
CA ALA A 319 -55.49 -38.68 -40.18
C ALA A 319 -55.79 -39.08 -38.74
N LEU A 320 -54.87 -39.82 -38.16
CA LEU A 320 -55.03 -40.43 -36.86
C LEU A 320 -54.46 -39.52 -35.78
N THR A 321 -55.30 -39.16 -34.82
CA THR A 321 -54.94 -38.31 -33.68
C THR A 321 -54.81 -39.14 -32.42
N ASN A 322 -54.17 -38.60 -31.38
CA ASN A 322 -53.91 -39.30 -30.11
C ASN A 322 -53.17 -40.64 -30.27
N ALA A 323 -52.50 -40.86 -31.41
CA ALA A 323 -51.84 -42.11 -31.78
C ALA A 323 -50.31 -41.98 -31.73
N GLU A 324 -49.64 -43.09 -31.47
CA GLU A 324 -48.18 -43.23 -31.51
C GLU A 324 -47.78 -44.08 -32.73
N PHE A 325 -46.84 -43.55 -33.50
CA PHE A 325 -46.28 -44.21 -34.67
C PHE A 325 -44.78 -44.40 -34.48
N ILE A 326 -44.28 -45.57 -34.90
CA ILE A 326 -42.88 -45.93 -34.72
C ILE A 326 -42.33 -46.36 -36.07
N TYR A 327 -41.31 -45.65 -36.56
CA TYR A 327 -40.50 -46.06 -37.70
C TYR A 327 -39.19 -46.62 -37.20
N VAL A 328 -38.83 -47.83 -37.64
CA VAL A 328 -37.54 -48.44 -37.32
C VAL A 328 -36.77 -48.63 -38.62
N SER A 329 -35.53 -48.14 -38.65
CA SER A 329 -34.57 -48.37 -39.73
C SER A 329 -33.29 -48.96 -39.16
N ASN A 330 -32.94 -50.15 -39.63
CA ASN A 330 -31.65 -50.80 -39.38
C ASN A 330 -30.81 -50.89 -40.67
N GLY A 331 -31.05 -49.99 -41.63
CA GLY A 331 -30.53 -50.04 -42.99
C GLY A 331 -31.56 -50.54 -44.01
N THR A 332 -31.38 -50.17 -45.27
CA THR A 332 -32.35 -50.41 -46.36
C THR A 332 -32.61 -51.91 -46.61
N SER A 333 -31.63 -52.77 -46.35
CA SER A 333 -31.77 -54.23 -46.50
C SER A 333 -32.51 -54.92 -45.35
N TYR A 334 -32.92 -54.20 -44.31
CA TYR A 334 -33.55 -54.76 -43.10
C TYR A 334 -35.03 -54.37 -42.97
N SER A 335 -35.71 -54.18 -44.10
CA SER A 335 -37.15 -53.89 -44.19
C SER A 335 -37.60 -52.78 -43.24
N PRO A 336 -37.08 -51.54 -43.41
CA PRO A 336 -37.51 -50.43 -42.58
C PRO A 336 -39.00 -50.14 -42.79
N GLY A 337 -39.70 -49.68 -41.75
CA GLY A 337 -41.14 -49.47 -41.86
C GLY A 337 -41.80 -48.87 -40.63
N TRP A 338 -42.98 -48.30 -40.88
CA TRP A 338 -43.85 -47.71 -39.87
C TRP A 338 -44.72 -48.76 -39.19
N ARG A 339 -45.05 -48.50 -37.92
CA ARG A 339 -45.99 -49.28 -37.12
C ARG A 339 -46.84 -48.32 -36.30
N ARG A 340 -48.12 -48.63 -36.15
CA ARG A 340 -49.03 -47.91 -35.26
C ARG A 340 -49.20 -48.69 -33.96
N ALA A 341 -49.01 -48.03 -32.82
CA ALA A 341 -49.26 -48.62 -31.51
C ALA A 341 -50.77 -48.61 -31.20
N TYR A 342 -51.33 -49.77 -30.86
CA TYR A 342 -52.69 -49.90 -30.36
C TYR A 342 -52.70 -49.98 -28.83
N ASN A 343 -53.74 -49.43 -28.21
CA ASN A 343 -53.96 -49.46 -26.77
C ASN A 343 -55.47 -49.45 -26.45
N THR A 344 -55.82 -49.36 -25.17
CA THR A 344 -57.22 -49.40 -24.73
C THR A 344 -58.08 -48.24 -25.28
N LYS A 345 -57.46 -47.12 -25.66
CA LYS A 345 -58.10 -45.96 -26.30
C LYS A 345 -58.03 -46.01 -27.82
N ASN A 346 -56.91 -46.45 -28.39
CA ASN A 346 -56.68 -46.61 -29.83
C ASN A 346 -56.71 -48.09 -30.18
N LYS A 347 -57.91 -48.63 -30.41
CA LYS A 347 -58.09 -50.05 -30.73
C LYS A 347 -57.85 -50.31 -32.22
N PRO A 348 -57.36 -51.50 -32.61
CA PRO A 348 -57.37 -51.90 -34.00
C PRO A 348 -58.81 -52.00 -34.51
N THR A 349 -59.00 -51.70 -35.79
CA THR A 349 -60.24 -52.02 -36.50
C THR A 349 -60.29 -53.51 -36.83
N ALA A 350 -61.47 -54.02 -37.19
CA ALA A 350 -61.62 -55.40 -37.64
C ALA A 350 -60.70 -55.69 -38.86
N ALA A 351 -60.58 -54.73 -39.78
CA ALA A 351 -59.68 -54.84 -40.92
C ALA A 351 -58.21 -54.93 -40.52
N ASP A 352 -57.77 -54.14 -39.52
CA ASP A 352 -56.37 -54.12 -39.06
C ASP A 352 -55.88 -55.47 -38.52
N VAL A 353 -56.79 -56.34 -38.07
CA VAL A 353 -56.47 -57.65 -37.48
C VAL A 353 -57.04 -58.83 -38.27
N GLY A 354 -57.61 -58.58 -39.45
CA GLY A 354 -58.24 -59.63 -40.28
C GLY A 354 -59.49 -60.25 -39.65
N ALA A 355 -60.20 -59.50 -38.79
CA ALA A 355 -61.47 -59.91 -38.19
C ALA A 355 -62.67 -59.45 -39.03
N LEU A 356 -63.81 -60.12 -38.86
CA LEU A 356 -65.07 -59.70 -39.48
C LEU A 356 -65.62 -58.45 -38.79
N PRO A 357 -66.03 -57.40 -39.53
CA PRO A 357 -66.68 -56.23 -38.95
C PRO A 357 -68.01 -56.60 -38.27
N LEU A 358 -68.34 -55.92 -37.17
CA LEU A 358 -69.62 -56.10 -36.47
C LEU A 358 -70.85 -55.73 -37.32
N SER A 359 -70.66 -54.92 -38.36
CA SER A 359 -71.70 -54.57 -39.33
C SER A 359 -71.94 -55.64 -40.40
N GLY A 360 -71.24 -56.78 -40.35
CA GLY A 360 -71.26 -57.82 -41.38
C GLY A 360 -70.25 -57.59 -42.51
N GLY A 361 -69.99 -58.62 -43.31
CA GLY A 361 -69.05 -58.62 -44.44
C GLY A 361 -69.04 -59.96 -45.20
N ALA A 362 -68.30 -60.03 -46.31
CA ALA A 362 -68.14 -61.24 -47.12
C ALA A 362 -66.79 -61.92 -46.84
N LEU A 363 -66.78 -63.23 -46.62
CA LEU A 363 -65.55 -64.04 -46.52
C LEU A 363 -65.23 -64.64 -47.88
N THR A 364 -64.06 -64.31 -48.45
CA THR A 364 -63.57 -64.90 -49.69
C THR A 364 -62.39 -65.83 -49.37
N GLY A 365 -62.71 -67.09 -49.09
CA GLY A 365 -61.74 -68.15 -48.76
C GLY A 365 -62.47 -69.45 -48.45
N GLY A 366 -61.79 -70.59 -48.60
CA GLY A 366 -62.36 -71.89 -48.26
C GLY A 366 -62.63 -71.97 -46.76
N LEU A 367 -63.89 -71.93 -46.36
CA LEU A 367 -64.32 -72.28 -45.02
C LEU A 367 -64.18 -73.80 -44.89
N THR A 368 -63.05 -74.29 -44.35
CA THR A 368 -62.96 -75.68 -43.92
C THR A 368 -63.70 -75.81 -42.59
N ALA A 369 -64.76 -76.62 -42.58
CA ALA A 369 -65.58 -76.91 -41.41
C ALA A 369 -64.79 -77.59 -40.29
#